data_AF-A0A2Z7CGT4-F1
#
_entry.id   AF-A0A2Z7CGT4-F1
#
_cell.length_a   1.000
_cell.length_b   1.000
_cell.length_c   1.000
_cell.angle_alpha   90.00
_cell.angle_beta   90.00
_cell.angle_gamma   90.00
#
_symmetry.space_group_name_H-M   'P 1'
#
loop_
_entity.id
_entity.type
_entity.pdbx_description
1 polymer ?
#
loop_
_entity_poly.entity_id
_entity_poly.type
_entity_poly.pdbx_seq_one_letter_code
_entity_poly.pdbx_strand_id
1 'polypeptide(L)'
;MFLARADARAVLIKLADRFHNMMTLDALPYIKQQRFAKGTVEIFAPLANRLGISTWKEELENLCCKYLNPNEHKELSSELVKCYDEAVIRSTVGKLEQALEADGTSFHCLSGRHKSLYNIYSKMLKKNLNMDVIMDGVLCYIISTRSGIYYLIPLGKVLIWLGSGLYYLTRLGNLFSALLISCSGV
;
A
#
# COMPACT_ATOMS: atom_id res chain seq x y z
N MET A 1 12.10 16.98 -21.88
CA MET A 1 11.76 16.60 -23.28
C MET A 1 11.27 15.16 -23.32
N PHE A 2 10.08 14.85 -22.77
CA PHE A 2 9.48 13.51 -22.82
C PHE A 2 8.16 13.47 -23.61
N LEU A 3 7.50 14.62 -23.81
CA LEU A 3 6.10 14.66 -24.26
C LEU A 3 5.90 14.83 -25.77
N ALA A 4 6.95 15.09 -26.55
CA ALA A 4 6.79 15.46 -27.96
C ALA A 4 6.77 14.27 -28.94
N ARG A 5 7.12 13.04 -28.52
CA ARG A 5 7.27 11.90 -29.44
C ARG A 5 7.26 10.51 -28.78
N ALA A 6 6.60 10.33 -27.63
CA ALA A 6 6.72 9.08 -26.86
C ALA A 6 5.52 8.15 -27.10
N ASP A 7 5.77 7.07 -27.83
CA ASP A 7 4.99 5.84 -27.73
C ASP A 7 4.93 5.42 -26.24
N ALA A 8 3.73 5.08 -25.74
CA ALA A 8 3.52 4.66 -24.35
C ALA A 8 4.47 3.52 -23.94
N ARG A 9 4.87 2.67 -24.90
CA ARG A 9 5.84 1.58 -24.69
C ARG A 9 7.22 2.10 -24.31
N ALA A 10 7.68 3.20 -24.90
CA ALA A 10 8.99 3.78 -24.58
C ALA A 10 9.02 4.32 -23.14
N VAL A 11 7.91 4.90 -22.67
CA VAL A 11 7.74 5.36 -21.30
C VAL A 11 7.81 4.19 -20.32
N LEU A 12 7.10 3.09 -20.63
CA LEU A 12 7.11 1.87 -19.82
C LEU A 12 8.51 1.26 -19.71
N ILE A 13 9.24 1.15 -20.83
CA ILE A 13 10.62 0.64 -20.84
C ILE A 13 11.52 1.51 -19.95
N LYS A 14 11.40 2.84 -20.03
CA LYS A 14 12.18 3.76 -19.18
C LYS A 14 11.81 3.68 -17.70
N LEU A 15 10.55 3.42 -17.41
CA LEU A 15 10.09 3.20 -16.03
C LEU A 15 10.66 1.89 -15.48
N ALA A 16 10.66 0.81 -16.27
CA ALA A 16 11.23 -0.48 -15.88
C ALA A 16 12.75 -0.39 -15.66
N ASP A 17 13.46 0.29 -16.57
CA ASP A 17 14.89 0.61 -16.43
C ASP A 17 15.14 1.40 -15.13
N ARG A 18 14.34 2.43 -14.85
CA ARG A 18 14.47 3.19 -13.59
C ARG A 18 14.24 2.31 -12.36
N PHE A 19 13.22 1.45 -12.40
CA PHE A 19 12.91 0.52 -11.32
C PHE A 19 14.10 -0.38 -11.01
N HIS A 20 14.69 -1.00 -12.03
CA HIS A 20 15.88 -1.83 -11.88
C HIS A 20 17.06 -1.04 -11.30
N ASN A 21 17.34 0.16 -11.82
CA ASN A 21 18.41 1.01 -11.31
C ASN A 21 18.24 1.36 -9.82
N MET A 22 17.01 1.52 -9.34
CA MET A 22 16.75 1.78 -7.92
C MET A 22 16.98 0.56 -7.04
N MET A 23 16.80 -0.67 -7.56
CA MET A 23 17.12 -1.91 -6.84
C MET A 23 18.62 -2.10 -6.63
N THR A 24 19.45 -1.57 -7.53
CA THR A 24 20.92 -1.73 -7.51
C THR A 24 21.66 -0.42 -7.22
N LEU A 25 20.99 0.56 -6.60
CA LEU A 25 21.54 1.90 -6.41
C LEU A 25 22.73 1.93 -5.43
N ASP A 26 22.84 0.90 -4.58
CA ASP A 26 23.92 0.75 -3.57
C ASP A 26 25.32 0.76 -4.20
N ALA A 27 25.46 0.42 -5.49
CA ALA A 27 26.74 0.44 -6.22
C ALA A 27 27.26 1.86 -6.53
N LEU A 28 26.43 2.90 -6.38
CA LEU A 28 26.82 4.28 -6.66
C LEU A 28 27.34 5.01 -5.42
N PRO A 29 28.17 6.07 -5.58
CA PRO A 29 28.51 6.97 -4.48
C PRO A 29 27.28 7.67 -3.88
N TYR A 30 27.31 7.96 -2.58
CA TYR A 30 26.20 8.54 -1.81
C TYR A 30 25.52 9.75 -2.49
N ILE A 31 26.31 10.70 -3.01
CA ILE A 31 25.77 11.90 -3.69
C ILE A 31 24.93 11.52 -4.92
N LYS A 32 25.37 10.50 -5.67
CA LYS A 32 24.61 10.00 -6.83
C LYS A 32 23.36 9.26 -6.37
N GLN A 33 23.44 8.45 -5.31
CA GLN A 33 22.26 7.75 -4.76
C GLN A 33 21.15 8.75 -4.39
N GLN A 34 21.48 9.78 -3.62
CA GLN A 34 20.57 10.86 -3.22
C GLN A 34 19.92 11.55 -4.44
N ARG A 35 20.73 11.95 -5.43
CA ARG A 35 20.23 12.61 -6.64
C ARG A 35 19.30 11.71 -7.45
N PHE A 36 19.64 10.43 -7.59
CA PHE A 36 18.82 9.47 -8.33
C PHE A 36 17.50 9.20 -7.59
N ALA A 37 17.54 8.96 -6.29
CA ALA A 37 16.36 8.74 -5.48
C ALA A 37 15.40 9.95 -5.54
N LYS A 38 15.93 11.17 -5.42
CA LYS A 38 15.13 12.39 -5.54
C LYS A 38 14.43 12.50 -6.89
N GLY A 39 15.17 12.32 -7.98
CA GLY A 39 14.59 12.34 -9.33
C GLY A 39 13.55 11.23 -9.56
N THR A 40 13.75 10.06 -8.95
CA THR A 40 12.79 8.95 -9.00
C THR A 40 11.47 9.30 -8.31
N VAL A 41 11.50 9.84 -7.10
CA VAL A 41 10.28 10.24 -6.37
C VAL A 41 9.55 11.37 -7.08
N GLU A 42 10.28 12.36 -7.60
CA GLU A 42 9.66 13.55 -8.22
C GLU A 42 9.05 13.26 -9.60
N ILE A 43 9.63 12.32 -10.36
CA ILE A 43 9.27 12.10 -11.76
C ILE A 43 8.67 10.71 -11.98
N PHE A 44 9.38 9.65 -11.58
CA PHE A 44 9.06 8.29 -12.00
C PHE A 44 7.94 7.66 -11.14
N ALA A 45 7.90 7.91 -9.83
CA ALA A 45 6.80 7.43 -8.99
C ALA A 45 5.43 8.02 -9.41
N PRO A 46 5.28 9.35 -9.60
CA PRO A 46 4.06 9.94 -10.13
C PRO A 46 3.71 9.43 -11.53
N LEU A 47 4.71 9.17 -12.36
CA LEU A 47 4.51 8.61 -13.70
C LEU A 47 3.94 7.19 -13.65
N ALA A 48 4.48 6.32 -12.78
CA ALA A 48 3.94 4.98 -12.55
C ALA A 48 2.47 5.06 -12.10
N ASN A 49 2.16 5.98 -11.18
CA ASN A 49 0.78 6.19 -10.71
C ASN A 49 -0.15 6.65 -11.84
N ARG A 50 0.30 7.57 -12.70
CA ARG A 50 -0.48 8.06 -13.85
C ARG A 50 -0.75 6.97 -14.89
N LEU A 51 0.14 5.98 -15.00
CA LEU A 51 -0.04 4.81 -15.85
C LEU A 51 -0.89 3.70 -15.20
N GLY A 52 -1.39 3.91 -13.97
CA GLY A 52 -2.17 2.92 -13.23
C GLY A 52 -1.34 1.80 -12.60
N ILE A 53 -0.01 1.89 -12.62
CA ILE A 53 0.91 0.89 -12.06
C ILE A 53 1.24 1.26 -10.61
N SER A 54 0.24 1.12 -9.73
CA SER A 54 0.35 1.48 -8.31
C SER A 54 1.41 0.67 -7.56
N THR A 55 1.61 -0.59 -7.94
CA THR A 55 2.64 -1.46 -7.34
C THR A 55 4.04 -0.90 -7.54
N TRP A 56 4.39 -0.50 -8.76
CA TRP A 56 5.70 0.08 -9.06
C TRP A 56 5.87 1.45 -8.41
N LYS A 57 4.81 2.26 -8.34
CA LYS A 57 4.85 3.52 -7.60
C LYS A 57 5.22 3.28 -6.14
N GLU A 58 4.48 2.42 -5.44
CA GLU A 58 4.73 2.14 -4.02
C GLU A 58 6.15 1.62 -3.78
N GLU A 59 6.62 0.75 -4.66
CA GLU A 59 7.93 0.12 -4.51
C GLU A 59 9.08 1.08 -4.86
N LEU A 60 8.94 1.93 -5.88
CA LEU A 60 9.87 3.02 -6.14
C LEU A 60 9.96 3.98 -4.94
N GLU A 61 8.81 4.34 -4.36
CA GLU A 61 8.75 5.23 -3.20
C GLU A 61 9.44 4.60 -1.97
N ASN A 62 9.25 3.30 -1.74
CA ASN A 62 9.97 2.56 -0.69
C ASN A 62 11.49 2.59 -0.89
N LEU A 63 11.94 2.23 -2.10
CA LEU A 63 13.36 2.22 -2.44
C LEU A 63 13.97 3.62 -2.26
N CYS A 64 13.27 4.66 -2.69
CA CYS A 64 13.75 6.02 -2.51
C CYS A 64 13.82 6.45 -1.04
N CYS A 65 12.87 6.00 -0.21
CA CYS A 65 12.88 6.29 1.22
C CYS A 65 14.16 5.81 1.90
N LYS A 66 14.64 4.62 1.55
CA LYS A 66 15.93 4.06 2.03
C LYS A 66 17.11 5.01 1.77
N TYR A 67 17.11 5.66 0.61
CA TYR A 67 18.22 6.52 0.20
C TYR A 67 18.08 7.96 0.68
N LEU A 68 16.88 8.53 0.65
CA LEU A 68 16.66 9.93 1.02
C LEU A 68 16.71 10.12 2.54
N ASN A 69 16.13 9.19 3.30
CA ASN A 69 15.96 9.28 4.76
C ASN A 69 16.39 7.97 5.43
N PRO A 70 17.71 7.65 5.45
CA PRO A 70 18.20 6.34 5.85
C PRO A 70 17.99 6.02 7.34
N ASN A 71 18.05 7.02 8.21
CA ASN A 71 17.91 6.83 9.66
C ASN A 71 16.44 6.48 10.00
N GLU A 72 15.52 7.29 9.50
CA GLU A 72 14.07 7.10 9.67
C GLU A 72 13.64 5.78 9.04
N HIS A 73 14.14 5.46 7.85
CA HIS A 73 13.85 4.17 7.22
C HIS A 73 14.32 3.00 8.08
N LYS A 74 15.50 3.09 8.70
CA LYS A 74 16.04 2.02 9.55
C LYS A 74 15.21 1.85 10.82
N GLU A 75 14.86 2.94 11.49
CA GLU A 75 13.98 2.91 12.67
C GLU A 75 12.63 2.27 12.35
N LEU A 76 11.93 2.78 11.32
CA LEU A 76 10.63 2.27 10.90
C LEU A 76 10.67 0.81 10.46
N SER A 77 11.72 0.39 9.76
CA SER A 77 11.89 -1.00 9.36
C SER A 77 12.03 -1.92 10.58
N SER A 78 12.74 -1.47 11.61
CA SER A 78 12.94 -2.26 12.84
C SER A 78 11.65 -2.39 13.66
N GLU A 79 10.81 -1.36 13.68
CA GLU A 79 9.51 -1.37 14.35
C GLU A 79 8.50 -2.22 13.59
N LEU A 80 8.46 -2.11 12.26
CA LEU A 80 7.59 -2.94 11.44
C LEU A 80 7.86 -4.44 11.61
N VAL A 81 9.14 -4.85 11.67
CA VAL A 81 9.50 -6.26 11.90
C VAL A 81 8.95 -6.77 13.24
N LYS A 82 8.88 -5.93 14.28
CA LYS A 82 8.33 -6.33 15.58
C LYS A 82 6.83 -6.55 15.56
N CYS A 83 6.12 -5.79 14.73
CA CYS A 83 4.66 -5.86 14.65
C CYS A 83 4.16 -6.78 13.54
N TYR A 84 5.03 -7.16 12.62
CA TYR A 84 4.76 -8.13 11.58
C TYR A 84 5.02 -9.54 12.12
N ASP A 85 4.02 -10.12 12.76
CA ASP A 85 4.02 -11.54 13.07
C ASP A 85 3.21 -12.30 12.00
N GLU A 86 3.92 -13.01 11.13
CA GLU A 86 3.31 -13.84 10.09
C GLU A 86 2.31 -14.86 10.66
N ALA A 87 2.55 -15.36 11.88
CA ALA A 87 1.64 -16.29 12.53
C ALA A 87 0.32 -15.60 12.91
N VAL A 88 0.39 -14.35 13.39
CA VAL A 88 -0.81 -13.54 13.68
C VAL A 88 -1.60 -13.27 12.40
N ILE A 89 -0.94 -12.90 11.31
CA ILE A 89 -1.58 -12.65 10.02
C ILE A 89 -2.26 -13.92 9.52
N ARG A 90 -1.53 -15.04 9.48
CA ARG A 90 -2.05 -16.33 9.01
C ARG A 90 -3.22 -16.82 9.86
N SER A 91 -3.13 -16.68 11.17
CA SER A 91 -4.23 -17.03 12.08
C SER A 91 -5.46 -16.15 11.86
N THR A 92 -5.28 -14.86 11.54
CA THR A 92 -6.38 -13.93 11.29
C THR A 92 -7.03 -14.19 9.94
N VAL A 93 -6.23 -14.46 8.91
CA VAL A 93 -6.72 -14.92 7.60
C VAL A 93 -7.56 -16.18 7.77
N GLY A 94 -7.06 -17.21 8.46
CA GLY A 94 -7.82 -18.45 8.66
C GLY A 94 -9.14 -18.25 9.43
N LYS A 95 -9.16 -17.36 10.44
CA LYS A 95 -10.41 -16.99 11.13
C LYS A 95 -11.40 -16.29 10.21
N LEU A 96 -10.92 -15.42 9.32
CA LEU A 96 -11.76 -14.72 8.34
C LEU A 96 -12.31 -15.69 7.28
N GLU A 97 -11.52 -16.65 6.82
CA GLU A 97 -11.99 -17.70 5.90
C GLU A 97 -13.12 -18.50 6.52
N GLN A 98 -12.94 -18.99 7.75
CA GLN A 98 -13.98 -19.73 8.48
C GLN A 98 -15.25 -18.91 8.68
N ALA A 99 -15.13 -17.61 8.99
CA ALA A 99 -16.27 -16.73 9.16
C ALA A 99 -17.03 -16.49 7.83
N LEU A 100 -16.31 -16.33 6.72
CA LEU A 100 -16.91 -16.15 5.39
C LEU A 100 -17.59 -17.42 4.89
N GLU A 101 -16.99 -18.60 5.15
CA GLU A 101 -17.58 -19.90 4.84
C GLU A 101 -18.86 -20.15 5.63
N ALA A 102 -18.87 -19.84 6.94
CA ALA A 102 -20.04 -19.97 7.79
C ALA A 102 -21.22 -19.06 7.35
N ASP A 103 -20.92 -17.91 6.78
CA ASP A 103 -21.90 -16.96 6.22
C ASP A 103 -22.32 -17.31 4.77
N GLY A 104 -21.74 -18.36 4.18
CA GLY A 104 -22.03 -18.78 2.79
C GLY A 104 -21.47 -17.82 1.72
N THR A 105 -20.53 -16.94 2.08
CA THR A 105 -19.95 -15.97 1.15
C THR A 105 -18.86 -16.63 0.31
N SER A 106 -19.07 -16.74 -1.00
CA SER A 106 -18.07 -17.23 -1.93
C SER A 106 -16.97 -16.18 -2.19
N PHE A 107 -15.72 -16.51 -1.89
CA PHE A 107 -14.54 -15.70 -2.23
C PHE A 107 -13.56 -16.51 -3.09
N HIS A 108 -12.80 -15.81 -3.93
CA HIS A 108 -11.75 -16.36 -4.78
C HIS A 108 -10.37 -16.30 -4.11
N CYS A 109 -10.09 -15.21 -3.40
CA CYS A 109 -8.80 -14.99 -2.77
C CYS A 109 -8.97 -14.09 -1.54
N LEU A 110 -8.44 -14.53 -0.40
CA LEU A 110 -8.23 -13.72 0.79
C LEU A 110 -6.73 -13.60 1.03
N SER A 111 -6.23 -12.38 1.21
CA SER A 111 -4.81 -12.16 1.53
C SER A 111 -4.64 -11.00 2.50
N GLY A 112 -3.73 -11.15 3.46
CA GLY A 112 -3.25 -10.03 4.27
C GLY A 112 -2.19 -9.25 3.50
N ARG A 113 -2.46 -7.97 3.22
CA ARG A 113 -1.50 -7.03 2.65
C ARG A 113 -1.03 -6.07 3.75
N HIS A 114 0.27 -5.91 3.87
CA HIS A 114 0.84 -4.85 4.69
C HIS A 114 0.98 -3.57 3.87
N LYS A 115 0.84 -2.44 4.54
CA LYS A 115 1.08 -1.13 3.95
C LYS A 115 2.58 -0.90 3.79
N SER A 116 2.96 -0.30 2.67
CA SER A 116 4.38 -0.03 2.40
C SER A 116 5.01 0.94 3.43
N LEU A 117 6.30 0.74 3.72
CA LEU A 117 7.09 1.58 4.63
C LEU A 117 6.98 3.07 4.30
N TYR A 118 7.12 3.42 3.02
CA TYR A 118 6.99 4.80 2.58
C TYR A 118 5.61 5.36 2.85
N ASN A 119 4.55 4.58 2.64
CA ASN A 119 3.19 5.03 2.89
C ASN A 119 2.93 5.24 4.39
N ILE A 120 3.57 4.47 5.28
CA ILE A 120 3.53 4.67 6.73
C ILE A 120 4.24 5.98 7.07
N TYR A 121 5.49 6.13 6.63
CA TYR A 121 6.29 7.34 6.82
C TYR A 121 5.60 8.61 6.31
N SER A 122 5.08 8.58 5.08
CA SER A 122 4.35 9.72 4.49
C SER A 122 3.10 10.08 5.30
N LYS A 123 2.40 9.09 5.87
CA LYS A 123 1.25 9.36 6.76
C LYS A 123 1.69 9.93 8.12
N MET A 124 2.80 9.46 8.69
CA MET A 124 3.38 10.04 9.91
C MET A 124 3.68 11.52 9.71
N LEU A 125 4.42 11.85 8.66
CA LEU A 125 4.79 13.23 8.35
C LEU A 125 3.57 14.12 8.12
N LYS A 126 2.59 13.65 7.32
CA LYS A 126 1.40 14.46 6.98
C LYS A 126 0.47 14.68 8.16
N LYS A 127 0.32 13.69 9.04
CA LYS A 127 -0.65 13.73 10.15
C LYS A 127 0.00 14.02 11.51
N ASN A 128 1.32 14.14 11.55
CA ASN A 128 2.11 14.29 12.77
C ASN A 128 1.76 13.23 13.83
N LEU A 129 1.61 11.98 13.39
CA LEU A 129 1.18 10.85 14.22
C LEU A 129 2.37 9.96 14.58
N ASN A 130 2.37 9.46 15.81
CA ASN A 130 3.31 8.46 16.29
C ASN A 130 3.06 7.09 15.64
N MET A 131 4.10 6.26 15.56
CA MET A 131 4.05 4.94 14.94
C MET A 131 2.98 4.05 15.53
N ASP A 132 2.84 4.03 16.86
CA ASP A 132 1.83 3.23 17.58
C ASP A 132 0.41 3.44 17.02
N VAL A 133 0.06 4.67 16.64
CA VAL A 133 -1.28 5.01 16.12
C VAL A 133 -1.48 4.55 14.67
N ILE A 134 -0.40 4.45 13.90
CA ILE A 134 -0.46 4.03 12.49
C ILE A 134 -0.43 2.51 12.36
N MET A 135 0.20 1.82 13.32
CA MET A 135 0.33 0.37 13.39
C MET A 135 -1.02 -0.35 13.29
N ASP A 136 -2.07 0.22 13.90
CA ASP A 136 -3.43 -0.33 13.86
C ASP A 136 -4.05 -0.38 12.44
N GLY A 137 -3.50 0.38 11.48
CA GLY A 137 -3.94 0.40 10.08
C GLY A 137 -2.90 -0.15 9.09
N VAL A 138 -1.86 -0.83 9.57
CA VAL A 138 -0.78 -1.37 8.71
C VAL A 138 -1.21 -2.62 7.97
N LEU A 139 -2.10 -3.42 8.56
CA LEU A 139 -2.64 -4.63 7.96
C LEU A 139 -3.97 -4.33 7.27
N CYS A 140 -4.11 -4.76 6.02
CA CYS A 140 -5.36 -4.71 5.28
C CYS A 140 -5.59 -6.07 4.63
N TYR A 141 -6.77 -6.64 4.82
CA TYR A 141 -7.14 -7.89 4.18
C TYR A 141 -7.90 -7.60 2.89
N ILE A 142 -7.50 -8.24 1.81
CA ILE A 142 -8.12 -8.11 0.50
C ILE A 142 -8.94 -9.36 0.26
N ILE A 143 -10.24 -9.19 -0.01
CA ILE A 143 -11.15 -10.27 -0.39
C ILE A 143 -11.56 -10.04 -1.84
N SER A 144 -11.25 -10.98 -2.73
CA SER A 144 -11.77 -10.98 -4.09
C SER A 144 -12.97 -11.90 -4.17
N THR A 145 -14.11 -11.43 -4.66
CA THR A 145 -15.29 -12.25 -4.97
C THR A 145 -15.69 -12.05 -6.43
N ARG A 146 -16.71 -12.77 -6.89
CA ARG A 146 -17.28 -12.60 -8.23
C ARG A 146 -17.89 -11.21 -8.46
N SER A 147 -18.32 -10.53 -7.38
CA SER A 147 -18.95 -9.21 -7.42
C SER A 147 -17.97 -8.04 -7.28
N GLY A 148 -16.71 -8.30 -6.90
CA GLY A 148 -15.70 -7.25 -6.79
C GLY A 148 -14.55 -7.57 -5.82
N ILE A 149 -13.73 -6.55 -5.53
CA ILE A 149 -12.62 -6.62 -4.58
C ILE A 149 -12.95 -5.77 -3.36
N TYR A 150 -12.77 -6.31 -2.16
CA TYR A 150 -13.14 -5.71 -0.88
C TYR A 150 -11.90 -5.59 0.02
N TYR A 151 -11.87 -4.55 0.87
CA TYR A 151 -10.78 -4.29 1.80
C TYR A 151 -11.29 -4.34 3.26
N LEU A 152 -10.54 -4.99 4.15
CA LEU A 152 -10.89 -5.11 5.56
C LEU A 152 -9.72 -4.62 6.41
N ILE A 153 -9.97 -3.73 7.37
CA ILE A 153 -8.94 -3.12 8.22
C ILE A 153 -9.19 -3.55 9.68
N PRO A 154 -8.18 -4.02 10.42
CA PRO A 154 -8.33 -4.64 11.74
C PRO A 154 -8.81 -3.72 12.87
N LEU A 155 -9.03 -2.42 12.61
CA LEU A 155 -9.63 -1.43 13.54
C LEU A 155 -11.11 -1.72 13.91
N GLY A 156 -11.64 -2.92 13.68
CA GLY A 156 -13.07 -3.21 13.80
C GLY A 156 -13.92 -2.51 12.73
N LYS A 157 -13.28 -2.03 11.65
CA LYS A 157 -13.89 -1.25 10.57
C LYS A 157 -13.69 -2.01 9.26
N VAL A 158 -14.75 -2.62 8.76
CA VAL A 158 -14.72 -3.21 7.42
C VAL A 158 -14.98 -2.07 6.42
N LEU A 159 -14.02 -1.81 5.53
CA LEU A 159 -14.08 -0.72 4.55
C LEU A 159 -14.26 -1.32 3.15
N ILE A 160 -15.50 -1.55 2.76
CA ILE A 160 -15.83 -2.08 1.46
C ILE A 160 -15.62 -0.99 0.40
N TRP A 161 -14.86 -1.26 -0.66
CA TRP A 161 -14.82 -0.41 -1.84
C TRP A 161 -15.56 -1.13 -2.97
N LEU A 162 -16.79 -0.72 -3.26
CA LEU A 162 -17.46 -1.13 -4.50
C LEU A 162 -17.08 -0.08 -5.55
N GLY A 163 -16.95 -0.44 -6.83
CA GLY A 163 -16.48 0.49 -7.88
C GLY A 163 -17.24 1.83 -8.00
N SER A 164 -18.35 2.00 -7.28
CA SER A 164 -19.16 3.22 -7.12
C SER A 164 -18.91 4.04 -5.84
N GLY A 165 -18.09 3.59 -4.87
CA GLY A 165 -17.83 4.34 -3.62
C GLY A 165 -17.23 3.53 -2.47
N LEU A 166 -16.86 4.24 -1.39
CA LEU A 166 -16.36 3.65 -0.13
C LEU A 166 -17.54 3.40 0.82
N TYR A 167 -17.67 2.19 1.35
CA TYR A 167 -18.74 1.74 2.23
C TYR A 167 -18.12 1.31 3.57
N TYR A 168 -18.81 1.65 4.64
CA TYR A 168 -18.35 1.38 6.00
C TYR A 168 -19.28 0.37 6.64
N LEU A 169 -18.70 -0.74 7.08
CA LEU A 169 -19.38 -1.79 7.81
C LEU A 169 -18.94 -1.69 9.27
N THR A 170 -19.81 -1.11 10.08
CA THR A 170 -19.72 -1.21 11.54
C THR A 170 -20.33 -2.53 11.98
N ARG A 171 -19.64 -3.22 12.89
CA ARG A 171 -20.15 -4.41 13.56
C ARG A 171 -21.33 -4.02 14.47
N LEU A 172 -22.56 -4.36 14.10
CA LEU A 172 -23.74 -4.29 14.97
C LEU A 172 -24.13 -5.72 15.38
N GLY A 173 -23.43 -6.25 16.40
CA GLY A 173 -23.67 -7.61 16.90
C GLY A 173 -23.26 -8.70 15.90
N ASN A 174 -24.15 -9.65 15.62
CA ASN A 174 -23.96 -10.79 14.72
C ASN A 174 -24.32 -10.50 13.24
N LEU A 175 -24.68 -9.26 12.91
CA LEU A 175 -25.06 -8.85 11.55
C LEU A 175 -24.17 -7.72 11.05
N PHE A 176 -23.71 -7.86 9.81
CA PHE A 176 -22.96 -6.85 9.07
C PHE A 176 -23.94 -5.90 8.36
N SER A 177 -24.07 -4.65 8.82
CA SER A 177 -24.87 -3.61 8.13
C SER A 177 -23.96 -2.60 7.40
N ALA A 178 -24.14 -2.47 6.08
CA ALA A 178 -23.35 -1.56 5.26
C ALA A 178 -23.95 -0.15 5.26
N LEU A 179 -23.17 0.84 5.72
CA LEU A 179 -23.47 2.27 5.58
C LEU A 179 -22.68 2.85 4.41
N LEU A 180 -23.38 3.47 3.47
CA LEU A 180 -22.82 4.15 2.30
C LEU A 180 -22.16 5.45 2.79
N ILE A 181 -20.82 5.55 2.73
CA ILE A 181 -20.16 6.84 2.95
C ILE A 181 -20.16 7.54 1.60
N SER A 182 -21.07 8.49 1.39
CA SER A 182 -20.88 9.45 0.30
C SER A 182 -19.61 10.23 0.61
N CYS A 183 -18.57 10.06 -0.21
CA CYS A 183 -17.40 10.93 -0.17
C CYS A 183 -17.81 12.34 -0.63
N SER A 184 -18.37 13.14 0.27
CA SER A 184 -18.38 14.60 0.16
C SER A 184 -17.13 15.13 0.89
N GLY A 185 -16.12 15.52 0.12
CA GLY A 185 -15.05 16.43 0.53
C GLY A 185 -13.83 15.78 1.19
N VAL A 186 -12.73 15.63 0.42
CA VAL A 186 -11.48 16.39 0.56
C VAL A 186 -10.85 16.54 -0.82
#